data_AF-A0A4Y7QRC4-F1
#
_entry.id   AF-A0A4Y7QRC4-F1
#
_cell.length_a   1.000
_cell.length_b   1.000
_cell.length_c   1.000
_cell.angle_alpha   90.00
_cell.angle_beta   90.00
_cell.angle_gamma   90.00
#
_symmetry.space_group_name_H-M   'P 1'
#
loop_
_entity.id
_entity.type
_entity.pdbx_description
1 polymer ?
#
loop_
_entity_poly.entity_id
_entity_poly.type
_entity_poly.pdbx_seq_one_letter_code
_entity_poly.pdbx_strand_id
1 'polypeptide(L)'
;MNVNLSEYGKHLQNIGLILIESSDELALFSNSYGEDTHQKLVTYNKNLDKNLKALKTTIPPNFILKEHSILIKGLDEISNAFQHMIKSIDYIENKFNLDEYNTGLSIINKNQSSLLNAVEQIVNKIIHRLFQTSKI
;
A
#
# COMPACT_ATOMS: atom_id res chain seq x y z
N MET A 1 -16.76 18.19 8.36
CA MET A 1 -15.43 18.23 9.01
C MET A 1 -14.39 18.32 7.91
N ASN A 2 -13.61 19.40 7.83
CA ASN A 2 -12.47 19.49 6.91
C ASN A 2 -11.35 18.64 7.51
N VAL A 3 -10.99 17.53 6.87
CA VAL A 3 -9.78 16.80 7.26
C VAL A 3 -8.58 17.71 7.00
N ASN A 4 -7.71 17.81 8.00
CA ASN A 4 -6.44 18.51 7.86
C ASN A 4 -5.58 17.71 6.87
N LEU A 5 -5.09 18.33 5.80
CA LEU A 5 -4.14 17.71 4.84
C LEU A 5 -2.98 17.00 5.56
N SER A 6 -2.58 17.49 6.73
CA SER A 6 -1.61 16.84 7.60
C SER A 6 -2.02 15.43 8.06
N GLU A 7 -3.27 15.25 8.47
CA GLU A 7 -3.81 13.96 8.90
C GLU A 7 -3.91 12.98 7.73
N TYR A 8 -4.40 13.45 6.58
CA TYR A 8 -4.40 12.67 5.34
C TYR A 8 -2.99 12.23 4.94
N GLY A 9 -2.02 13.15 4.98
CA GLY A 9 -0.62 12.86 4.69
C GLY A 9 0.00 11.82 5.63
N LYS A 10 -0.32 11.86 6.94
CA LYS A 10 0.14 10.86 7.92
C LYS A 10 -0.36 9.46 7.58
N HIS A 11 -1.62 9.31 7.19
CA HIS A 11 -2.15 8.01 6.78
C HIS A 11 -1.44 7.46 5.54
N LEU A 12 -1.18 8.31 4.53
CA LEU A 12 -0.43 7.91 3.35
C LEU A 12 1.02 7.52 3.68
N GLN A 13 1.68 8.29 4.53
CA GLN A 13 3.05 8.01 4.96
C GLN A 13 3.14 6.65 5.68
N ASN A 14 2.24 6.39 6.62
CA ASN A 14 2.23 5.12 7.35
C ASN A 14 2.04 3.92 6.43
N ILE A 15 1.13 4.03 5.45
CA ILE A 15 0.94 3.00 4.43
C ILE A 15 2.21 2.81 3.62
N GLY A 16 2.82 3.89 3.15
CA GLY A 16 4.07 3.83 2.38
C GLY A 16 5.21 3.14 3.13
N LEU A 17 5.39 3.43 4.42
CA LEU A 17 6.38 2.76 5.26
C LEU A 17 6.14 1.25 5.36
N ILE A 18 4.89 0.83 5.60
CA ILE A 18 4.53 -0.59 5.67
C ILE A 18 4.81 -1.30 4.33
N LEU A 19 4.53 -0.64 3.20
CA LEU A 19 4.80 -1.21 1.88
C LEU A 19 6.30 -1.39 1.62
N ILE A 20 7.13 -0.43 2.07
CA ILE A 20 8.60 -0.54 2.00
C ILE A 20 9.07 -1.72 2.84
N GLU A 21 8.67 -1.79 4.11
CA GLU A 21 9.06 -2.89 5.01
C GLU A 21 8.63 -4.27 4.48
N SER A 22 7.41 -4.35 3.93
CA SER A 22 6.92 -5.58 3.29
C SER A 22 7.75 -5.97 2.07
N SER A 23 8.12 -4.97 1.24
CA SER A 23 8.94 -5.19 0.06
C SER A 23 10.35 -5.67 0.41
N ASP A 24 10.96 -5.09 1.46
CA ASP A 24 12.29 -5.49 1.92
C ASP A 24 12.28 -6.94 2.43
N GLU A 25 11.26 -7.32 3.20
CA GLU A 25 11.10 -8.70 3.67
C GLU A 25 10.87 -9.68 2.50
N LEU A 26 10.07 -9.29 1.50
CA LEU A 26 9.90 -10.08 0.26
C LEU A 26 11.15 -10.14 -0.61
N ALA A 27 12.04 -9.15 -0.56
CA ALA A 27 13.31 -9.21 -1.27
C ALA A 27 14.28 -10.18 -0.58
N LEU A 28 14.26 -10.25 0.75
CA LEU A 28 15.04 -11.22 1.53
C LEU A 28 14.52 -12.65 1.37
N PHE A 29 13.23 -12.81 1.08
CA PHE A 29 12.57 -14.08 0.79
C PHE A 29 13.30 -14.94 -0.26
N SER A 30 13.96 -14.32 -1.25
CA SER A 30 14.70 -15.05 -2.29
C SER A 30 15.87 -15.89 -1.74
N ASN A 31 16.28 -15.66 -0.49
CA ASN A 31 17.47 -16.26 0.10
C ASN A 31 17.16 -17.25 1.24
N SER A 32 16.02 -17.14 1.92
CA SER A 32 15.51 -18.14 2.87
C SER A 32 14.05 -17.85 3.23
N TYR A 33 13.16 -18.83 3.11
CA TYR A 33 11.78 -18.72 3.57
C TYR A 33 11.55 -19.62 4.78
N GLY A 34 10.99 -19.05 5.85
CA GLY A 34 10.77 -19.74 7.12
C GLY A 34 9.70 -19.06 7.97
N GLU A 35 9.50 -19.57 9.18
CA GLU A 35 8.45 -19.11 10.09
C GLU A 35 8.53 -17.60 10.39
N ASP A 36 9.75 -17.07 10.63
CA ASP A 36 9.97 -15.64 10.92
C ASP A 36 9.50 -14.74 9.78
N THR A 37 9.92 -15.02 8.54
CA THR A 37 9.50 -14.26 7.35
C THR A 37 7.98 -14.34 7.15
N HIS A 38 7.38 -15.52 7.30
CA HIS A 38 5.93 -15.66 7.22
C HIS A 38 5.22 -14.80 8.29
N GLN A 39 5.68 -14.85 9.55
CA GLN A 39 5.10 -14.06 10.65
C GLN A 39 5.23 -12.55 10.44
N LYS A 40 6.37 -12.08 9.91
CA LYS A 40 6.57 -10.66 9.56
C LYS A 40 5.63 -10.21 8.46
N LEU A 41 5.52 -10.97 7.37
CA LEU A 41 4.61 -10.64 6.27
C LEU A 41 3.15 -10.60 6.74
N VAL A 42 2.72 -11.55 7.58
CA VAL A 42 1.40 -11.51 8.23
C VAL A 42 1.21 -10.24 9.05
N THR A 43 2.23 -9.83 9.80
CA THR A 43 2.19 -8.63 10.64
C THR A 43 2.09 -7.36 9.79
N TYR A 44 2.91 -7.23 8.74
CA TYR A 44 2.84 -6.10 7.82
C TYR A 44 1.49 -6.02 7.12
N ASN A 45 0.96 -7.14 6.64
CA ASN A 45 -0.34 -7.14 5.97
C ASN A 45 -1.49 -6.73 6.92
N LYS A 46 -1.47 -7.19 8.18
CA LYS A 46 -2.41 -6.72 9.20
C LYS A 46 -2.28 -5.21 9.47
N ASN A 47 -1.05 -4.70 9.53
CA ASN A 47 -0.81 -3.27 9.72
C ASN A 47 -1.27 -2.45 8.51
N LEU A 48 -1.08 -2.96 7.29
CA LEU A 48 -1.56 -2.36 6.05
C LEU A 48 -3.09 -2.26 6.09
N ASP A 49 -3.80 -3.37 6.38
CA ASP A 49 -5.26 -3.40 6.45
C ASP A 49 -5.81 -2.41 7.49
N LYS A 50 -5.14 -2.30 8.65
CA LYS A 50 -5.52 -1.33 9.69
C LYS A 50 -5.39 0.11 9.20
N ASN A 51 -4.26 0.46 8.58
CA ASN A 51 -4.03 1.81 8.09
C ASN A 51 -4.91 2.13 6.88
N LEU A 52 -5.18 1.15 6.02
CA LEU A 52 -6.09 1.29 4.88
C LEU A 52 -7.52 1.53 5.33
N LYS A 53 -8.00 0.84 6.38
CA LYS A 53 -9.31 1.13 7.00
C LYS A 53 -9.39 2.58 7.49
N ALA A 54 -8.35 3.08 8.16
CA ALA A 54 -8.30 4.46 8.61
C ALA A 54 -8.32 5.46 7.43
N LEU A 55 -7.55 5.18 6.37
CA LEU A 55 -7.54 6.00 5.17
C LEU A 55 -8.89 6.01 4.46
N LYS A 56 -9.61 4.87 4.38
CA LYS A 56 -10.97 4.78 3.82
C LYS A 56 -11.99 5.65 4.55
N THR A 57 -11.82 5.78 5.86
CA THR A 57 -12.69 6.65 6.70
C THR A 57 -12.26 8.12 6.68
N THR A 58 -11.10 8.42 6.10
CA THR A 58 -10.59 9.79 6.00
C THR A 58 -11.25 10.48 4.82
N ILE A 59 -11.92 11.62 5.05
CA ILE A 59 -12.52 12.42 3.97
C ILE A 59 -11.42 13.28 3.33
N PRO A 60 -10.97 12.99 2.09
CA PRO A 60 -9.96 13.83 1.45
C PRO A 60 -10.54 15.19 1.05
N PRO A 61 -9.71 16.22 0.84
CA PRO A 61 -10.14 17.44 0.17
C PRO A 61 -10.74 17.15 -1.21
N ASN A 62 -11.80 17.88 -1.57
CA ASN A 62 -12.54 17.67 -2.83
C ASN A 62 -11.65 17.62 -4.08
N PHE A 63 -10.57 18.40 -4.11
CA PHE A 63 -9.70 18.49 -5.28
C PHE A 63 -8.88 17.22 -5.54
N ILE A 64 -8.71 16.31 -4.56
CA ILE A 64 -8.02 15.01 -4.71
C ILE A 64 -8.94 13.80 -4.58
N LEU A 65 -10.27 13.99 -4.53
CA LEU A 65 -11.22 12.93 -4.21
C LEU A 65 -11.16 11.75 -5.20
N LYS A 66 -10.96 12.05 -6.50
CA LYS A 66 -10.80 11.03 -7.54
C LYS A 66 -9.56 10.17 -7.32
N GLU A 67 -8.42 10.81 -7.09
CA GLU A 67 -7.14 10.12 -6.87
C GLU A 67 -7.16 9.32 -5.57
N HIS A 68 -7.81 9.84 -4.53
CA HIS A 68 -8.04 9.11 -3.29
C HIS A 68 -8.80 7.81 -3.54
N SER A 69 -9.91 7.83 -4.29
CA SER A 69 -10.66 6.61 -4.61
C SER A 69 -9.83 5.60 -5.41
N ILE A 70 -9.03 6.06 -6.36
CA ILE A 70 -8.10 5.20 -7.13
C ILE A 70 -7.07 4.57 -6.20
N LEU A 71 -6.49 5.37 -5.30
CA LEU A 71 -5.49 4.94 -4.35
C LEU A 71 -6.05 3.87 -3.39
N ILE A 72 -7.24 4.09 -2.81
CA ILE A 72 -7.91 3.11 -1.96
C ILE A 72 -8.08 1.78 -2.68
N LYS A 73 -8.61 1.82 -3.91
CA LYS A 73 -8.82 0.60 -4.71
C LYS A 73 -7.49 -0.11 -4.99
N GLY A 74 -6.46 0.62 -5.40
CA GLY A 74 -5.15 0.02 -5.65
C GLY A 74 -4.54 -0.58 -4.39
N LEU A 75 -4.66 0.08 -3.24
CA LEU A 75 -4.16 -0.44 -1.96
C LEU A 75 -4.92 -1.68 -1.48
N ASP A 76 -6.22 -1.78 -1.76
CA ASP A 76 -6.99 -3.02 -1.52
C ASP A 76 -6.44 -4.18 -2.36
N GLU A 77 -6.15 -3.95 -3.63
CA GLU A 77 -5.53 -4.96 -4.50
C GLU A 77 -4.12 -5.34 -4.01
N ILE A 78 -3.33 -4.38 -3.52
CA ILE A 78 -2.02 -4.67 -2.94
C ILE A 78 -2.12 -5.49 -1.66
N SER A 79 -3.07 -5.20 -0.76
CA SER A 79 -3.34 -6.05 0.42
C SER A 79 -3.71 -7.48 0.00
N ASN A 80 -4.58 -7.63 -1.01
CA ASN A 80 -4.91 -8.95 -1.54
C ASN A 80 -3.68 -9.65 -2.13
N ALA A 81 -2.80 -8.93 -2.84
CA ALA A 81 -1.57 -9.49 -3.38
C ALA A 81 -0.65 -10.02 -2.27
N PHE A 82 -0.49 -9.29 -1.16
CA PHE A 82 0.27 -9.77 -0.01
C PHE A 82 -0.35 -11.01 0.63
N GLN A 83 -1.68 -11.13 0.67
CA GLN A 83 -2.32 -12.35 1.17
C GLN A 83 -1.97 -13.57 0.31
N HIS A 84 -1.92 -13.43 -1.02
CA HIS A 84 -1.43 -14.49 -1.90
C HIS A 84 0.04 -14.82 -1.59
N MET A 85 0.91 -13.81 -1.50
CA MET A 85 2.32 -14.04 -1.16
C MET A 85 2.52 -14.70 0.21
N ILE A 86 1.71 -14.39 1.22
CA ILE A 86 1.74 -15.07 2.51
C ILE A 86 1.33 -16.55 2.37
N LYS A 87 0.22 -16.82 1.66
CA LYS A 87 -0.26 -18.19 1.41
C LYS A 87 0.71 -19.04 0.60
N SER A 88 1.59 -18.40 -0.17
CA SER A 88 2.62 -19.12 -0.91
C SER A 88 3.64 -19.81 -0.01
N ILE A 89 3.70 -19.46 1.28
CA ILE A 89 4.68 -19.95 2.24
C ILE A 89 4.00 -20.94 3.20
N ASP A 90 4.34 -22.21 3.09
CA ASP A 90 4.03 -23.21 4.11
C ASP A 90 5.31 -23.54 4.89
N TYR A 91 5.50 -22.84 6.01
CA TYR A 91 6.68 -23.04 6.85
C TYR A 91 6.62 -24.33 7.69
N ILE A 92 5.43 -24.92 7.86
CA ILE A 92 5.27 -26.17 8.62
C ILE A 92 5.75 -27.35 7.77
N GLU A 93 5.36 -27.38 6.49
CA GLU A 93 5.79 -28.40 5.54
C GLU A 93 7.07 -28.03 4.78
N ASN A 94 7.63 -26.84 5.05
CA ASN A 94 8.77 -26.27 4.33
C ASN A 94 8.56 -26.25 2.80
N LYS A 95 7.35 -25.89 2.37
CA LYS A 95 6.94 -25.82 0.96
C LYS A 95 6.69 -24.39 0.53
N PHE A 96 6.97 -24.15 -0.74
CA PHE A 96 6.69 -22.89 -1.40
C PHE A 96 5.81 -23.09 -2.63
N ASN A 97 4.67 -22.40 -2.68
CA ASN A 97 3.76 -22.42 -3.82
C ASN A 97 4.05 -21.23 -4.74
N LEU A 98 4.84 -21.51 -5.78
CA LEU A 98 5.26 -20.50 -6.76
C LEU A 98 4.08 -19.87 -7.52
N ASP A 99 3.01 -20.62 -7.80
CA ASP A 99 1.85 -20.11 -8.53
C ASP A 99 1.08 -19.07 -7.72
N GLU A 100 0.95 -19.31 -6.41
CA GLU A 100 0.32 -18.36 -5.49
C GLU A 100 1.16 -17.09 -5.36
N TYR A 101 2.49 -17.22 -5.25
CA TYR A 101 3.40 -16.08 -5.23
C TYR A 101 3.30 -15.24 -6.52
N ASN A 102 3.33 -15.90 -7.68
CA ASN A 102 3.23 -15.25 -8.98
C ASN A 102 1.88 -14.57 -9.18
N THR A 103 0.81 -15.10 -8.60
CA THR A 103 -0.51 -14.45 -8.58
C THR A 103 -0.43 -13.12 -7.84
N GLY A 104 0.16 -13.10 -6.64
CA GLY A 104 0.42 -11.87 -5.89
C GLY A 104 1.24 -10.86 -6.70
N LEU A 105 2.35 -11.29 -7.27
CA LEU A 105 3.23 -10.42 -8.08
C LEU A 105 2.50 -9.81 -9.29
N SER A 106 1.66 -10.61 -9.96
CA SER A 106 0.84 -10.16 -11.08
C SER A 106 -0.14 -9.05 -10.68
N ILE A 107 -0.77 -9.17 -9.51
CA ILE A 107 -1.69 -8.15 -8.98
C ILE A 107 -0.93 -6.84 -8.69
N ILE A 108 0.25 -6.92 -8.07
CA ILE A 108 1.10 -5.74 -7.81
C ILE A 108 1.43 -5.02 -9.13
N ASN A 109 1.96 -5.77 -10.10
CA ASN A 109 2.37 -5.21 -11.39
C ASN A 109 1.20 -4.55 -12.14
N LYS A 110 0.00 -5.15 -12.11
CA LYS A 110 -1.20 -4.57 -12.73
C LYS A 110 -1.64 -3.24 -12.10
N ASN A 111 -1.36 -3.05 -10.81
CA ASN A 111 -1.81 -1.87 -10.06
C ASN A 111 -0.73 -0.78 -9.92
N GLN A 112 0.54 -1.11 -10.18
CA GLN A 112 1.69 -0.20 -10.01
C GLN A 112 1.49 1.16 -10.68
N SER A 113 1.19 1.18 -11.99
CA SER A 113 1.05 2.44 -12.73
C SER A 113 -0.10 3.31 -12.23
N SER A 114 -1.24 2.68 -11.89
CA SER A 114 -2.41 3.39 -11.36
C SER A 114 -2.14 4.03 -10.00
N LEU A 115 -1.42 3.32 -9.12
CA LEU A 115 -1.03 3.82 -7.80
C LEU A 115 -0.02 4.97 -7.90
N LEU A 116 1.03 4.81 -8.71
CA LEU A 116 2.03 5.86 -8.93
C LEU A 116 1.39 7.13 -9.49
N ASN A 117 0.55 6.98 -10.52
CA ASN A 117 -0.17 8.11 -11.11
C ASN A 117 -1.10 8.79 -10.08
N ALA A 118 -1.81 8.02 -9.25
CA ALA A 118 -2.69 8.61 -8.23
C ALA A 118 -1.90 9.42 -7.19
N VAL A 119 -0.77 8.89 -6.70
CA VAL A 119 0.10 9.59 -5.74
C VAL A 119 0.69 10.86 -6.36
N GLU A 120 1.22 10.77 -7.59
CA GLU A 120 1.77 11.91 -8.30
C GLU A 120 0.74 13.03 -8.48
N GLN A 121 -0.47 12.68 -8.91
CA GLN A 121 -1.55 13.64 -9.11
C GLN A 121 -2.01 14.27 -7.78
N ILE A 122 -2.04 13.52 -6.68
CA ILE A 122 -2.32 14.08 -5.34
C ILE A 122 -1.26 15.13 -5.00
N VAL A 123 0.03 14.79 -5.12
CA VAL A 123 1.15 15.68 -4.81
C VAL A 123 1.10 16.94 -5.69
N ASN A 124 0.94 16.79 -7.01
CA ASN A 124 0.86 17.91 -7.95
C ASN A 124 -0.29 18.87 -7.62
N LYS A 125 -1.47 18.35 -7.27
CA LYS A 125 -2.61 19.19 -6.91
C LYS A 125 -2.42 19.89 -5.56
N ILE A 126 -1.74 19.26 -4.59
CA ILE A 126 -1.37 19.89 -3.33
C ILE A 126 -0.37 21.03 -3.58
N ILE A 127 0.70 20.77 -4.33
CA ILE A 127 1.71 21.76 -4.72
C ILE A 127 1.03 22.95 -5.41
N HIS A 128 0.23 22.69 -6.43
CA HIS A 128 -0.47 23.73 -7.18
C HIS A 128 -1.33 24.63 -6.29
N ARG A 129 -2.07 24.02 -5.33
CA ARG A 129 -2.85 24.76 -4.34
C ARG A 129 -1.97 25.67 -3.49
N LEU A 130 -0.87 25.17 -2.94
CA LEU A 130 0.05 25.94 -2.09
C LEU A 130 0.65 27.16 -2.82
N PHE A 131 1.01 26.98 -4.10
CA PHE A 131 1.64 28.03 -4.92
C PHE A 131 0.66 28.98 -5.62
N GLN A 132 -0.63 28.65 -5.68
CA GLN A 132 -1.66 29.58 -6.13
C GLN A 132 -2.22 30.45 -4.99
N THR A 133 -2.29 29.93 -3.76
CA THR A 133 -2.74 30.71 -2.59
C THR A 133 -1.71 31.72 -2.10
N SER A 134 -0.45 31.64 -2.55
CA SER A 134 0.64 32.56 -2.20
C SER A 134 0.75 33.79 -3.11
N LYS A 135 -0.14 33.92 -4.12
CA LYS A 135 -0.32 35.16 -4.89
C LYS A 135 -1.46 36.00 -4.29
N ILE A 136 -1.28 36.47 -3.06
CA ILE A 136 -2.08 37.53 -2.43
C ILE A 136 -1.10 38.57 -1.88
#